data_AF-A0A7V6SJJ2-F1
#
_entry.id   AF-A0A7V6SJJ2-F1
#
_cell.length_a   1.000
_cell.length_b   1.000
_cell.length_c   1.000
_cell.angle_alpha   90.00
_cell.angle_beta   90.00
_cell.angle_gamma   90.00
#
_symmetry.space_group_name_H-M   'P 1'
#
loop_
_entity.id
_entity.type
_entity.pdbx_description
1 polymer ?
#
loop_
_entity_poly.entity_id
_entity_poly.type
_entity_poly.pdbx_seq_one_letter_code
_entity_poly.pdbx_strand_id
1 'polypeptide(L)' 'LDSRTAAQIMDLLMDLADTRGLGMLVTTHDPAMAARAHRVLHLEDGLLVG' A
#
# COMPACT_ATOMS: atom_id res chain seq x y z
N LEU A 1 8.75 -9.32 -7.72
CA LEU A 1 8.26 -10.23 -6.67
C LEU A 1 7.10 -11.01 -7.26
N ASP A 2 6.93 -12.28 -6.92
CA ASP A 2 5.70 -12.99 -7.31
C ASP A 2 4.48 -12.27 -6.68
N SER A 3 3.43 -12.04 -7.49
CA SER A 3 2.27 -11.21 -7.11
C SER A 3 1.49 -11.80 -5.94
N ARG A 4 1.48 -13.14 -5.79
CA ARG A 4 0.82 -13.81 -4.65
C ARG A 4 1.60 -13.59 -3.36
N THR A 5 2.91 -13.73 -3.41
CA THR A 5 3.76 -13.52 -2.24
C THR A 5 3.72 -12.05 -1.79
N ALA A 6 3.70 -11.12 -2.74
CA ALA A 6 3.56 -9.69 -2.44
C ALA A 6 2.25 -9.37 -1.70
N ALA A 7 1.14 -9.94 -2.16
CA ALA A 7 -0.16 -9.83 -1.51
C ALA A 7 -0.12 -10.31 -0.06
N GLN A 8 0.41 -11.51 0.18
CA GLN A 8 0.48 -12.09 1.52
C GLN A 8 1.35 -11.27 2.47
N ILE A 9 2.50 -10.78 2.00
CA ILE A 9 3.37 -9.91 2.81
C ILE A 9 2.63 -8.62 3.16
N MET A 10 1.92 -8.02 2.22
CA MET A 10 1.19 -6.78 2.50
C MET A 10 0.08 -6.97 3.54
N ASP A 11 -0.65 -8.09 3.47
CA ASP A 11 -1.70 -8.40 4.44
C ASP A 11 -1.12 -8.50 5.87
N LEU A 12 0.06 -9.11 6.02
CA LEU A 12 0.76 -9.18 7.31
C LEU A 12 1.24 -7.80 7.79
N LEU A 13 1.74 -6.96 6.89
CA LEU A 13 2.21 -5.61 7.24
C LEU A 13 1.06 -4.67 7.62
N MET A 14 -0.11 -4.79 6.97
CA MET A 14 -1.31 -4.05 7.36
C MET A 14 -1.79 -4.45 8.75
N ASP A 15 -1.92 -5.74 9.02
CA ASP A 15 -2.32 -6.22 10.35
C ASP A 15 -1.35 -5.76 11.44
N LEU A 16 -0.05 -5.77 11.15
CA LEU A 16 0.96 -5.23 12.06
C LEU A 16 0.79 -3.73 12.30
N ALA A 17 0.50 -2.97 11.25
CA ALA A 17 0.29 -1.53 11.36
C ALA A 17 -0.94 -1.21 12.21
N ASP A 18 -2.04 -1.92 11.99
CA ASP A 18 -3.30 -1.74 12.71
C ASP A 18 -3.19 -2.15 14.18
N THR A 19 -2.59 -3.31 14.45
CA THR A 19 -2.43 -3.83 15.82
C THR A 19 -1.48 -3.01 16.67
N ARG A 20 -0.50 -2.31 16.07
CA ARG A 20 0.50 -1.51 16.78
C ARG A 20 0.30 0.00 16.66
N GLY A 21 -0.72 0.46 15.93
CA GLY A 21 -0.97 1.88 15.70
C GLY A 21 0.14 2.57 14.91
N LEU A 22 0.72 1.89 13.92
CA LEU A 22 1.79 2.43 13.08
C LEU A 22 1.22 3.05 11.80
N GLY A 23 1.87 4.12 11.33
CA GLY A 23 1.64 4.64 9.99
C GLY A 23 2.45 3.86 8.96
N MET A 24 1.83 3.47 7.84
CA MET A 24 2.49 2.78 6.73
C MET A 24 2.31 3.56 5.43
N LEU A 25 3.42 3.80 4.72
CA LEU A 25 3.45 4.39 3.38
C LEU A 25 3.99 3.34 2.41
N VAL A 26 3.19 3.03 1.38
CA VAL A 26 3.55 2.06 0.34
C VAL A 26 3.48 2.75 -1.02
N THR A 27 4.46 2.47 -1.88
CA THR A 27 4.44 2.89 -3.29
C THR A 27 4.32 1.67 -4.17
N THR A 28 3.44 1.72 -5.16
CA THR A 28 3.21 0.60 -6.08
C THR A 28 2.69 1.13 -7.42
N HIS A 29 3.01 0.42 -8.50
CA HIS A 29 2.40 0.61 -9.82
C HIS A 29 1.25 -0.38 -10.09
N ASP A 30 0.99 -1.31 -9.16
CA ASP A 30 -0.09 -2.29 -9.24
C ASP A 30 -1.37 -1.73 -8.60
N PRO A 31 -2.44 -1.47 -9.37
CA PRO A 31 -3.72 -0.97 -8.85
C PRO A 31 -4.36 -1.94 -7.84
N ALA A 32 -4.19 -3.25 -8.00
CA ALA A 32 -4.74 -4.24 -7.08
C ALA A 32 -4.07 -4.18 -5.71
N MET A 33 -2.79 -3.82 -5.67
CA MET A 33 -2.07 -3.58 -4.41
C MET A 33 -2.47 -2.23 -3.80
N ALA A 34 -2.59 -1.18 -4.62
CA ALA A 34 -3.03 0.13 -4.13
C ALA A 34 -4.42 0.07 -3.49
N ALA A 35 -5.36 -0.69 -4.07
CA ALA A 35 -6.71 -0.86 -3.56
C ALA A 35 -6.80 -1.48 -2.15
N ARG A 36 -5.71 -2.09 -1.64
CA ARG A 36 -5.65 -2.64 -0.29
C ARG A 36 -5.34 -1.57 0.77
N ALA A 37 -4.77 -0.44 0.38
CA ALA A 37 -4.42 0.62 1.33
C ALA A 37 -5.67 1.36 1.84
N HIS A 38 -5.61 1.85 3.07
CA HIS A 38 -6.66 2.69 3.68
C HIS A 38 -6.96 3.96 2.88
N ARG A 39 -5.92 4.53 2.26
CA ARG A 39 -5.96 5.72 1.41
C ARG A 39 -5.04 5.48 0.21
N VAL A 40 -5.47 5.93 -0.96
CA VAL A 40 -4.67 5.95 -2.18
C VAL A 40 -4.49 7.40 -2.59
N LEU A 41 -3.23 7.79 -2.83
CA LEU A 41 -2.84 9.12 -3.28
C LEU A 41 -2.14 8.94 -4.63
N HIS A 42 -2.54 9.72 -5.63
CA HIS A 42 -1.86 9.73 -6.93
C HIS A 42 -0.79 10.83 -6.93
N LEU A 43 0.41 10.49 -7.36
CA LEU A 43 1.46 11.46 -7.64
C LEU A 43 1.73 11.48 -9.14
N GLU A 44 1.76 12.69 -9.71
CA GLU A 44 2.12 12.95 -11.10
C GLU A 44 3.08 14.15 -11.13
N ASP A 45 4.24 13.99 -11.77
CA ASP A 45 5.29 15.02 -11.85
C ASP A 45 5.69 15.63 -10.50
N GLY A 46 5.69 14.82 -9.44
CA GLY A 46 6.05 15.24 -8.08
C GLY A 46 4.94 16.02 -7.35
N LEU A 47 3.78 16.16 -7.97
CA LEU A 47 2.60 16.80 -7.39
C LEU A 47 1.58 15.73 -7.02
N LEU A 48 0.89 15.96 -5.90
CA LEU A 48 -0.26 15.13 -5.54
C LEU A 48 -1.44 15.56 -6.39
N VAL A 49 -1.96 14.65 -7.19
CA VAL A 49 -3.07 14.90 -8.12
C VAL A 49 -4.30 14.10 -7.68
N GLY A 50 -5.44 14.76 -7.62
CA GLY A 50 -6.69 14.22 -7.08
C GLY A 50 -7.77 15.27 -6.95
#